data_AF-R7HYC4-F1
#
_entry.id   AF-R7HYC4-F1
#
_cell.length_a   1.000
_cell.length_b   1.000
_cell.length_c   1.000
_cell.angle_alpha   90.00
_cell.angle_beta   90.00
_cell.angle_gamma   90.00
#
_symmetry.space_group_name_H-M   'P 1'
#
loop_
_entity.id
_entity.type
_entity.pdbx_description
1 polymer ?
#
loop_
_entity_poly.entity_id
_entity_poly.type
_entity_poly.pdbx_seq_one_letter_code
_entity_poly.pdbx_strand_id
1 'polypeptide(L)'
;MDKINNISFTGIENIATIRFKRSKNIISKSLSMVLKDDYNGKDLTAYNEMLNKIEFVKNDYKNISGDNILNIECVKSDYGKAILLNGKLVPANDKNLPFFSYFAKLTKKIAAMNNNMIVDKDYVSKKADNILIYGENLSKLIPNSVGIEKRNQSFFDKELVKETANEFNNFLQAIMNNYFGVK
;
A
#
# COMPACT_ATOMS: atom_id res chain seq x y z
N MET A 1 7.57 29.06 -23.41
CA MET A 1 6.53 28.04 -23.26
C MET A 1 6.88 27.27 -22.00
N ASP A 2 6.31 27.70 -20.87
CA ASP A 2 6.65 27.16 -19.56
C ASP A 2 6.26 25.70 -19.48
N LYS A 3 7.22 24.86 -19.07
CA LYS A 3 6.97 23.45 -18.74
C LYS A 3 5.95 23.46 -17.60
N ILE A 4 4.70 23.15 -17.90
CA ILE A 4 3.70 22.78 -16.89
C ILE A 4 4.35 21.63 -16.13
N ASN A 5 4.81 21.91 -14.91
CA ASN A 5 5.24 20.89 -13.98
C ASN A 5 4.13 19.83 -13.95
N ASN A 6 4.45 18.56 -14.19
CA ASN A 6 3.56 17.44 -13.92
C ASN A 6 3.30 17.42 -12.41
N ILE A 7 2.41 18.29 -11.94
CA ILE A 7 1.79 18.20 -10.64
C ILE A 7 0.91 16.97 -10.74
N SER A 8 1.41 15.85 -10.22
CA SER A 8 0.61 14.64 -10.05
C SER A 8 -0.40 14.94 -8.95
N PHE A 9 -1.52 15.54 -9.33
CA PHE A 9 -2.67 15.70 -8.47
C PHE A 9 -3.06 14.29 -7.99
N THR A 10 -2.95 14.06 -6.67
CA THR A 10 -3.27 12.78 -6.06
C THR A 10 -4.02 12.99 -4.76
N GLY A 11 -5.11 12.25 -4.56
CA GLY A 11 -5.82 12.12 -3.29
C GLY A 11 -5.19 11.03 -2.41
N ILE A 12 -3.86 10.91 -2.40
CA ILE A 12 -3.13 9.90 -1.62
C ILE A 12 -2.14 10.62 -0.71
N GLU A 13 -2.20 10.34 0.58
CA GLU A 13 -1.31 10.93 1.60
C GLU A 13 -0.74 9.86 2.52
N ASN A 14 0.28 10.24 3.29
CA ASN A 14 0.88 9.41 4.31
C ASN A 14 1.30 8.04 3.77
N ILE A 15 1.86 8.03 2.57
CA ILE A 15 2.35 6.81 1.94
C ILE A 15 3.62 6.40 2.67
N ALA A 16 3.61 5.18 3.19
CA ALA A 16 4.73 4.60 3.91
C ALA A 16 5.02 3.20 3.38
N THR A 17 6.28 2.82 3.49
CA THR A 17 6.75 1.45 3.21
C THR A 17 7.29 0.82 4.48
N ILE A 18 6.98 -0.46 4.67
CA ILE A 18 7.55 -1.25 5.77
C ILE A 18 7.87 -2.67 5.28
N ARG A 19 9.04 -3.16 5.70
CA ARG A 19 9.46 -4.55 5.49
C ARG A 19 9.50 -5.27 6.83
N PHE A 20 8.89 -6.44 6.90
CA PHE A 20 8.83 -7.23 8.13
C PHE A 20 8.88 -8.73 7.84
N LYS A 21 9.30 -9.52 8.84
CA LYS A 21 9.25 -10.99 8.78
C LYS A 21 7.94 -11.44 9.41
N ARG A 22 7.15 -12.25 8.70
CA ARG A 22 5.97 -12.93 9.29
C ARG A 22 6.37 -14.20 10.02
N SER A 23 7.39 -14.89 9.51
CA SER A 23 8.00 -16.08 10.10
C SER A 23 9.42 -16.26 9.57
N LYS A 24 10.11 -17.34 9.96
CA LYS A 24 11.53 -17.60 9.64
C LYS A 24 11.86 -17.43 8.15
N ASN A 25 10.98 -17.88 7.25
CA ASN A 25 11.19 -17.89 5.79
C ASN A 25 10.18 -17.01 5.03
N ILE A 26 9.39 -16.19 5.73
CA ILE A 26 8.36 -15.36 5.09
C ILE A 26 8.69 -13.90 5.31
N ILE A 27 9.01 -13.22 4.21
CA ILE A 27 9.30 -11.79 4.18
C ILE A 27 8.17 -11.08 3.48
N SER A 28 7.73 -10.00 4.13
CA SER A 28 6.68 -9.14 3.66
C SER A 28 7.21 -7.74 3.43
N LYS A 29 6.69 -7.11 2.39
CA LYS A 29 6.83 -5.67 2.16
C LYS A 29 5.42 -5.10 1.98
N SER A 30 5.11 -4.00 2.65
CA SER A 30 3.79 -3.37 2.65
C SER A 30 3.89 -1.90 2.29
N LEU A 31 2.93 -1.44 1.48
CA LEU A 31 2.63 -0.03 1.27
C LEU A 31 1.37 0.31 2.06
N SER A 32 1.50 1.25 3.00
CA SER A 32 0.40 1.83 3.77
C SER A 32 0.12 3.23 3.25
N MET A 33 -1.15 3.62 3.12
CA MET A 33 -1.50 4.98 2.70
C MET A 33 -2.90 5.37 3.17
N VAL A 34 -3.16 6.67 3.13
CA VAL A 34 -4.49 7.26 3.35
C VAL A 34 -5.02 7.76 2.00
N LEU A 35 -6.20 7.31 1.64
CA LEU A 35 -6.92 7.75 0.45
C LEU A 35 -7.89 8.87 0.83
N LYS A 36 -8.08 9.82 -0.08
CA LYS A 36 -9.06 10.89 0.06
C LYS A 36 -9.63 11.29 -1.29
N ASP A 37 -10.75 12.00 -1.22
CA ASP A 37 -11.31 12.73 -2.34
C ASP A 37 -11.12 14.22 -2.08
N ASP A 38 -10.36 14.89 -2.94
CA ASP A 38 -10.12 16.32 -2.90
C ASP A 38 -9.96 16.89 -4.32
N TYR A 39 -9.59 18.17 -4.43
CA TYR A 39 -9.29 18.78 -5.73
C TYR A 39 -8.15 18.05 -6.48
N ASN A 40 -7.26 17.38 -5.75
CA ASN A 40 -6.11 16.70 -6.30
C ASN A 40 -6.44 15.27 -6.76
N GLY A 41 -7.53 14.65 -6.32
CA GLY A 41 -7.88 13.32 -6.80
C GLY A 41 -9.08 12.72 -6.11
N LYS A 42 -9.59 11.63 -6.71
CA LYS A 42 -10.74 10.87 -6.20
C LYS A 42 -10.33 9.43 -5.85
N ASP A 43 -9.17 9.28 -5.20
CA ASP A 43 -8.56 7.97 -4.97
C ASP A 43 -9.37 7.13 -3.96
N LEU A 44 -10.07 7.76 -3.02
CA LEU A 44 -10.98 7.05 -2.11
C LEU A 44 -12.23 6.55 -2.84
N THR A 45 -12.83 7.39 -3.69
CA THR A 45 -13.94 6.96 -4.56
C THR A 45 -13.51 5.81 -5.47
N ALA A 46 -12.37 5.91 -6.14
CA ALA A 46 -11.88 4.86 -7.04
C ALA A 46 -11.63 3.52 -6.32
N TYR A 47 -11.13 3.56 -5.08
CA TYR A 47 -11.00 2.37 -4.25
C TYR A 47 -12.36 1.75 -3.91
N ASN A 48 -13.32 2.57 -3.49
CA ASN A 48 -14.68 2.11 -3.17
C ASN A 48 -15.40 1.52 -4.38
N GLU A 49 -15.25 2.13 -5.56
CA GLU A 49 -15.78 1.59 -6.82
C GLU A 49 -15.16 0.25 -7.17
N MET A 50 -13.85 0.07 -6.94
CA MET A 50 -13.19 -1.23 -7.12
C MET A 50 -13.76 -2.27 -6.15
N LEU A 51 -13.92 -1.96 -4.86
CA LEU A 51 -14.51 -2.87 -3.89
C LEU A 51 -15.94 -3.27 -4.25
N ASN A 52 -16.74 -2.35 -4.81
CA ASN A 52 -18.10 -2.64 -5.26
C ASN A 52 -18.16 -3.62 -6.44
N LYS A 53 -17.08 -3.81 -7.20
CA LYS A 53 -17.03 -4.84 -8.27
C LYS A 53 -16.89 -6.26 -7.71
N ILE A 54 -16.68 -6.39 -6.40
CA ILE A 54 -16.33 -7.63 -5.70
C ILE A 54 -17.29 -7.84 -4.51
N GLU A 55 -18.57 -7.54 -4.73
CA GLU A 55 -19.65 -7.40 -3.74
C GLU A 55 -19.68 -8.43 -2.61
N PHE A 56 -19.27 -9.68 -2.85
CA PHE A 56 -19.31 -10.77 -1.85
C PHE A 56 -18.25 -10.69 -0.74
N VAL A 57 -17.24 -9.82 -0.87
CA VAL A 57 -16.08 -9.77 0.07
C VAL A 57 -15.68 -8.35 0.45
N LYS A 58 -16.48 -7.33 0.10
CA LYS A 58 -16.15 -5.90 0.35
C LYS A 58 -15.78 -5.62 1.80
N ASN A 59 -16.51 -6.20 2.75
CA ASN A 59 -16.28 -5.97 4.17
C ASN A 59 -15.02 -6.67 4.70
N ASP A 60 -14.59 -7.77 4.07
CA ASP A 60 -13.39 -8.50 4.50
C ASP A 60 -12.12 -7.68 4.30
N TYR A 61 -12.13 -6.81 3.28
CA TYR A 61 -10.98 -6.02 2.89
C TYR A 61 -10.95 -4.60 3.46
N LYS A 62 -11.90 -4.24 4.33
CA LYS A 62 -11.86 -2.96 5.04
C LYS A 62 -10.75 -2.95 6.09
N ASN A 63 -10.12 -1.79 6.27
CA ASN A 63 -9.14 -1.62 7.33
C ASN A 63 -9.84 -1.32 8.65
N ILE A 64 -9.40 -1.97 9.73
CA ILE A 64 -9.98 -1.75 11.08
C ILE A 64 -9.78 -0.32 11.58
N SER A 65 -8.73 0.37 11.13
CA SER A 65 -8.38 1.72 11.56
C SER A 65 -9.12 2.81 10.78
N GLY A 66 -9.85 2.47 9.71
CA GLY A 66 -10.63 3.42 8.91
C GLY A 66 -10.85 3.01 7.46
N ASP A 67 -12.02 3.33 6.91
CA ASP A 67 -12.43 2.96 5.54
C ASP A 67 -11.56 3.58 4.42
N ASN A 68 -10.77 4.60 4.75
CA ASN A 68 -9.88 5.28 3.82
C ASN A 68 -8.41 4.89 3.96
N ILE A 69 -8.11 3.94 4.85
CA ILE A 69 -6.77 3.40 5.02
C ILE A 69 -6.61 2.19 4.12
N LEU A 70 -5.53 2.19 3.36
CA LEU A 70 -5.19 1.12 2.45
C LEU A 70 -3.78 0.62 2.75
N ASN A 71 -3.69 -0.67 3.06
CA ASN A 71 -2.43 -1.38 3.19
C ASN A 71 -2.39 -2.52 2.15
N ILE A 72 -1.44 -2.48 1.22
CA ILE A 72 -1.20 -3.55 0.25
C ILE A 72 0.15 -4.19 0.59
N GLU A 73 0.17 -5.51 0.73
CA GLU A 73 1.38 -6.26 1.07
C GLU A 73 1.70 -7.30 0.01
N CYS A 74 2.97 -7.37 -0.36
CA CYS A 74 3.55 -8.47 -1.10
C CYS A 74 4.20 -9.44 -0.11
N VAL A 75 3.79 -10.70 -0.15
CA VAL A 75 4.34 -11.78 0.66
C VAL A 75 5.12 -12.73 -0.23
N LYS A 76 6.41 -12.91 0.06
CA LYS A 76 7.24 -13.94 -0.56
C LYS A 76 7.55 -15.04 0.45
N SER A 77 7.26 -16.28 0.08
CA SER A 77 7.59 -17.48 0.83
C SER A 77 8.14 -18.57 -0.09
N ASP A 78 8.60 -19.67 0.50
CA ASP A 78 9.01 -20.88 -0.21
C ASP A 78 7.84 -21.52 -1.00
N TYR A 79 6.60 -21.21 -0.60
CA TYR A 79 5.37 -21.72 -1.22
C TYR A 79 4.82 -20.82 -2.33
N GLY A 80 5.42 -19.65 -2.55
CA GLY A 80 5.07 -18.76 -3.65
C GLY A 80 4.93 -17.29 -3.27
N LYS A 81 4.14 -16.58 -4.08
CA LYS A 81 3.90 -15.14 -4.01
C LYS A 81 2.43 -14.88 -3.72
N ALA A 82 2.14 -14.00 -2.78
CA ALA A 82 0.77 -13.60 -2.47
C ALA A 82 0.66 -12.09 -2.27
N ILE A 83 -0.54 -11.56 -2.56
CA ILE A 83 -0.92 -10.19 -2.23
C ILE A 83 -1.91 -10.22 -1.07
N LEU A 84 -1.69 -9.37 -0.08
CA LEU A 84 -2.65 -9.11 0.99
C LEU A 84 -3.16 -7.67 0.87
N LEU A 85 -4.46 -7.50 1.06
CA LEU A 85 -5.13 -6.22 1.19
C LEU A 85 -5.68 -6.12 2.61
N ASN A 86 -5.24 -5.12 3.37
CA ASN A 86 -5.63 -4.92 4.76
C ASN A 86 -5.47 -6.19 5.63
N GLY A 87 -4.43 -6.98 5.35
CA GLY A 87 -4.09 -8.20 6.07
C GLY A 87 -4.82 -9.45 5.57
N LYS A 88 -5.75 -9.31 4.61
CA LYS A 88 -6.47 -10.43 3.99
C LYS A 88 -5.88 -10.82 2.65
N LEU A 89 -5.76 -12.11 2.40
CA LEU A 89 -5.29 -12.65 1.12
C LEU A 89 -6.20 -12.19 -0.02
N VAL A 90 -5.60 -11.80 -1.15
CA VAL A 90 -6.28 -11.55 -2.43
C VAL A 90 -5.90 -12.69 -3.39
N PRO A 91 -6.73 -13.74 -3.51
CA PRO A 91 -6.45 -14.84 -4.44
C PRO A 91 -6.43 -14.36 -5.90
N ALA A 92 -5.50 -14.87 -6.70
CA ALA A 92 -5.47 -14.66 -8.15
C ALA A 92 -6.51 -15.54 -8.84
N ASN A 93 -7.70 -14.97 -9.08
CA ASN A 93 -8.80 -15.60 -9.81
C ASN A 93 -9.64 -14.54 -10.53
N ASP A 94 -10.56 -14.96 -11.40
CA ASP A 94 -11.38 -14.06 -12.23
C ASP A 94 -12.13 -13.00 -11.40
N LYS A 95 -12.68 -13.41 -10.26
CA LYS A 95 -13.47 -12.53 -9.37
C LYS A 95 -12.62 -11.40 -8.78
N ASN A 96 -11.34 -11.64 -8.60
CA ASN A 96 -10.42 -10.71 -7.94
C ASN A 96 -9.51 -9.94 -8.92
N LEU A 97 -9.62 -10.17 -10.24
CA LEU A 97 -8.88 -9.39 -11.25
C LEU A 97 -9.01 -7.85 -11.10
N PRO A 98 -10.16 -7.29 -10.65
CA PRO A 98 -10.24 -5.86 -10.38
C PRO A 98 -9.24 -5.36 -9.33
N PHE A 99 -8.90 -6.16 -8.31
CA PHE A 99 -7.86 -5.80 -7.33
C PHE A 99 -6.50 -5.64 -7.99
N PHE A 100 -6.07 -6.61 -8.79
CA PHE A 100 -4.75 -6.58 -9.43
C PHE A 100 -4.61 -5.40 -10.39
N SER A 101 -5.66 -5.11 -11.16
CA SER A 101 -5.71 -3.94 -12.04
C SER A 101 -5.64 -2.63 -11.27
N TYR A 102 -6.36 -2.53 -10.14
CA TYR A 102 -6.32 -1.35 -9.28
C TYR A 102 -4.95 -1.17 -8.62
N PHE A 103 -4.38 -2.24 -8.05
CA PHE A 103 -3.07 -2.19 -7.42
C PHE A 103 -1.99 -1.77 -8.41
N ALA A 104 -1.97 -2.34 -9.62
CA ALA A 104 -0.99 -1.97 -10.65
C ALA A 104 -1.08 -0.48 -11.03
N LYS A 105 -2.29 0.07 -11.16
CA LYS A 105 -2.49 1.50 -11.42
C LYS A 105 -2.00 2.35 -10.25
N LEU A 106 -2.36 1.97 -9.03
CA LEU A 106 -1.99 2.68 -7.80
C LEU A 106 -0.48 2.68 -7.59
N THR A 107 0.18 1.53 -7.69
CA THR A 107 1.63 1.43 -7.48
C THR A 107 2.41 2.11 -8.59
N LYS A 108 1.93 2.06 -9.85
CA LYS A 108 2.50 2.88 -10.93
C LYS A 108 2.35 4.38 -10.68
N LYS A 109 1.20 4.82 -10.16
CA LYS A 109 0.97 6.22 -9.78
C LYS A 109 1.93 6.66 -8.67
N ILE A 110 2.08 5.86 -7.61
CA ILE A 110 3.00 6.13 -6.48
C ILE A 110 4.46 6.21 -6.96
N ALA A 111 4.89 5.24 -7.79
CA ALA A 111 6.25 5.22 -8.32
C ALA A 111 6.58 6.45 -9.18
N ALA A 112 5.57 7.01 -9.87
CA ALA A 112 5.69 8.20 -10.70
C ALA A 112 5.43 9.51 -9.95
N MET A 113 5.17 9.48 -8.63
CA MET A 113 5.03 10.70 -7.84
C MET A 113 6.37 11.43 -7.73
N ASN A 114 6.30 12.75 -7.86
CA ASN A 114 7.43 13.64 -7.65
C ASN A 114 7.53 13.97 -6.14
N ASN A 115 8.17 15.10 -5.79
CA ASN A 115 8.32 15.54 -4.40
C ASN A 115 7.01 15.89 -3.67
N ASN A 116 5.85 15.68 -4.29
CA ASN A 116 4.52 16.03 -3.81
C ASN A 116 3.87 14.98 -2.89
N MET A 117 4.60 13.96 -2.44
CA MET A 117 4.12 13.08 -1.38
C MET A 117 3.93 13.87 -0.07
N ILE A 118 2.69 13.99 0.36
CA ILE A 118 2.29 14.67 1.60
C ILE A 118 2.40 13.68 2.75
N VAL A 119 3.13 14.09 3.80
CA VAL A 119 3.30 13.34 5.04
C VAL A 119 2.95 14.26 6.20
N ASP A 120 1.84 13.94 6.87
CA ASP A 120 1.34 14.68 8.02
C ASP A 120 2.11 14.28 9.30
N LYS A 121 2.65 15.26 10.02
CA LYS A 121 3.45 15.01 11.23
C LYS A 121 2.64 14.40 12.38
N ASP A 122 1.39 14.79 12.52
CA ASP A 122 0.47 14.24 13.52
C ASP A 122 0.12 12.79 13.17
N TYR A 123 0.00 12.47 11.89
CA TYR A 123 -0.15 11.09 11.44
C TYR A 123 1.07 10.25 11.82
N VAL A 124 2.28 10.72 11.51
CA VAL A 124 3.53 10.01 11.83
C VAL A 124 3.69 9.76 13.34
N SER A 125 3.41 10.77 14.15
CA SER A 125 3.64 10.73 15.61
C SER A 125 2.51 10.03 16.38
N LYS A 126 1.25 10.17 15.96
CA LYS A 126 0.08 9.73 16.74
C LYS A 126 -0.63 8.51 16.17
N LYS A 127 -0.56 8.28 14.85
CA LYS A 127 -1.40 7.29 14.16
C LYS A 127 -0.63 6.15 13.52
N ALA A 128 0.51 6.45 12.89
CA ALA A 128 1.28 5.50 12.09
C ALA A 128 1.61 4.20 12.84
N ASP A 129 1.89 4.31 14.14
CA ASP A 129 2.26 3.18 15.00
C ASP A 129 1.23 2.04 14.99
N ASN A 130 -0.06 2.33 14.78
CA ASN A 130 -1.14 1.33 14.76
C ASN A 130 -1.73 1.09 13.36
N ILE A 131 -1.21 1.75 12.32
CA ILE A 131 -1.83 1.69 10.98
C ILE A 131 -0.94 1.00 9.96
N LEU A 132 0.38 1.15 10.06
CA LEU A 132 1.32 0.68 9.03
C LEU A 132 1.25 -0.83 8.76
N ILE A 133 0.85 -1.62 9.77
CA ILE A 133 0.59 -3.05 9.65
C ILE A 133 -0.83 -3.35 10.20
N TYR A 134 -1.88 -2.90 9.52
CA TYR A 134 -3.26 -3.41 9.70
C TYR A 134 -3.85 -3.37 11.12
N GLY A 135 -3.51 -2.38 11.95
CA GLY A 135 -3.97 -2.34 13.35
C GLY A 135 -2.94 -2.80 14.38
N GLU A 136 -1.82 -3.39 13.95
CA GLU A 136 -0.74 -3.82 14.84
C GLU A 136 -0.01 -2.61 15.45
N ASN A 137 0.29 -2.69 16.74
CA ASN A 137 1.08 -1.68 17.43
C ASN A 137 2.58 -1.93 17.25
N LEU A 138 3.21 -1.14 16.37
CA LEU A 138 4.63 -1.29 16.06
C LEU A 138 5.55 -1.07 17.27
N SER A 139 5.18 -0.20 18.20
CA SER A 139 5.98 0.06 19.40
C SER A 139 6.03 -1.12 20.37
N LYS A 140 5.05 -2.02 20.32
CA LYS A 140 5.09 -3.31 21.05
C LYS A 140 5.93 -4.36 20.33
N LEU A 141 6.09 -4.25 19.01
CA LEU A 141 6.76 -5.25 18.17
C LEU A 141 8.23 -4.92 17.90
N ILE A 142 8.59 -3.64 17.89
CA ILE A 142 9.93 -3.15 17.53
C ILE A 142 10.52 -2.42 18.73
N PRO A 143 11.56 -2.99 19.39
CA PRO A 143 12.31 -2.31 20.44
C PRO A 143 12.81 -0.96 19.92
N ASN A 144 12.54 0.10 20.68
CA ASN A 144 12.69 1.45 20.17
C ASN A 144 13.76 2.24 20.91
N SER A 145 15.00 2.13 20.44
CA SER A 145 16.15 2.86 20.99
C SER A 145 16.26 4.31 20.49
N VAL A 146 15.51 4.69 19.45
CA VAL A 146 15.66 5.97 18.73
C VAL A 146 14.44 6.90 18.83
N GLY A 147 13.37 6.48 19.53
CA GLY A 147 12.12 7.23 19.69
C GLY A 147 11.08 6.93 18.61
N ILE A 148 9.79 6.90 18.98
CA ILE A 148 8.69 6.39 18.14
C ILE A 148 8.56 7.21 16.86
N GLU A 149 8.65 8.53 16.97
CA GLU A 149 8.54 9.46 15.86
C GLU A 149 9.67 9.28 14.86
N LYS A 150 10.93 9.25 15.32
CA LYS A 150 12.10 9.08 14.44
C LYS A 150 12.10 7.73 13.74
N ARG A 151 11.69 6.66 14.44
CA ARG A 151 11.48 5.35 13.83
C ARG A 151 10.38 5.39 12.79
N ASN A 152 9.23 6.00 13.11
CA ASN A 152 8.11 6.06 12.19
C ASN A 152 8.45 6.88 10.93
N GLN A 153 9.17 8.00 11.09
CA GLN A 153 9.57 8.88 10.00
C GLN A 153 10.36 8.15 8.90
N SER A 154 11.16 7.13 9.25
CA SER A 154 11.93 6.37 8.25
C SER A 154 11.06 5.54 7.31
N PHE A 155 9.83 5.18 7.72
CA PHE A 155 8.88 4.47 6.85
C PHE A 155 8.27 5.37 5.77
N PHE A 156 8.34 6.69 5.94
CA PHE A 156 7.81 7.68 4.98
C PHE A 156 8.89 8.28 4.08
N ASP A 157 10.06 7.62 3.98
CA ASP A 157 11.09 8.02 3.02
C ASP A 157 10.55 7.87 1.58
N LYS A 158 10.55 8.99 0.84
CA LYS A 158 9.89 9.09 -0.47
C LYS A 158 10.55 8.21 -1.52
N GLU A 159 11.87 8.08 -1.50
CA GLU A 159 12.58 7.25 -2.47
C GLU A 159 12.35 5.77 -2.15
N LEU A 160 12.41 5.36 -0.88
CA LEU A 160 12.08 3.99 -0.48
C LEU A 160 10.63 3.62 -0.81
N VAL A 161 9.69 4.56 -0.67
CA VAL A 161 8.29 4.36 -1.07
C VAL A 161 8.18 4.13 -2.59
N LYS A 162 8.85 4.95 -3.41
CA LYS A 162 8.84 4.80 -4.87
C LYS A 162 9.50 3.50 -5.33
N GLU A 163 10.64 3.15 -4.75
CA GLU A 163 11.32 1.86 -4.99
C GLU A 163 10.40 0.69 -4.64
N THR A 164 9.74 0.75 -3.48
CA THR A 164 8.78 -0.27 -3.06
C THR A 164 7.61 -0.37 -4.03
N ALA A 165 7.07 0.74 -4.51
CA ALA A 165 5.97 0.74 -5.48
C ALA A 165 6.39 0.13 -6.82
N ASN A 166 7.63 0.35 -7.27
CA ASN A 166 8.18 -0.32 -8.45
C ASN A 166 8.34 -1.83 -8.23
N GLU A 167 8.85 -2.26 -7.08
CA GLU A 167 8.92 -3.68 -6.75
C GLU A 167 7.54 -4.34 -6.72
N PHE A 168 6.53 -3.65 -6.20
CA PHE A 168 5.14 -4.11 -6.19
C PHE A 168 4.60 -4.31 -7.61
N ASN A 169 4.85 -3.37 -8.54
CA ASN A 169 4.45 -3.54 -9.95
C ASN A 169 5.03 -4.83 -10.54
N ASN A 170 6.34 -5.07 -10.34
CA ASN A 170 7.01 -6.27 -10.82
C ASN A 170 6.44 -7.54 -10.15
N PHE A 171 6.12 -7.45 -8.86
CA PHE A 171 5.55 -8.56 -8.11
C PHE A 171 4.14 -8.93 -8.59
N LEU A 172 3.28 -7.92 -8.81
CA LEU A 172 1.94 -8.08 -9.38
C LEU A 172 2.00 -8.67 -10.79
N GLN A 173 2.91 -8.18 -11.63
CA GLN A 173 3.11 -8.70 -12.98
C GLN A 173 3.50 -10.19 -12.94
N ALA A 174 4.40 -10.59 -12.04
CA ALA A 174 4.78 -12.00 -11.92
C ALA A 174 3.62 -12.91 -11.48
N ILE A 175 2.73 -12.43 -10.59
CA ILE A 175 1.53 -13.20 -10.20
C ILE A 175 0.57 -13.31 -11.39
N MET A 176 0.34 -12.22 -12.13
CA MET A 176 -0.57 -12.21 -13.28
C MET A 176 -0.05 -13.04 -14.46
N ASN A 177 1.25 -12.98 -14.76
CA ASN A 177 1.87 -13.82 -15.77
C ASN A 177 1.64 -15.31 -15.46
N ASN A 178 1.86 -15.71 -14.21
CA ASN A 178 1.60 -17.08 -13.78
C ASN A 178 0.11 -17.46 -13.90
N TYR A 179 -0.80 -16.56 -13.51
CA TYR A 179 -2.23 -16.78 -13.61
C TYR A 179 -2.71 -16.95 -15.07
N PHE A 180 -2.20 -16.13 -15.99
CA PHE A 180 -2.54 -16.22 -17.42
C PHE A 180 -1.71 -17.24 -18.20
N GLY A 181 -0.78 -17.95 -17.56
CA GLY A 181 0.10 -18.92 -18.21
C GLY A 181 1.13 -18.30 -19.16
N VAL A 182 1.45 -17.01 -18.98
CA VAL A 182 2.47 -16.28 -19.76
C VAL A 182 3.83 -16.50 -19.11
N LYS A 183 4.78 -17.07 -19.85
CA LYS A 183 6.17 -17.26 -19.41
C LYS A 183 7.05 -16.08 -19.81
#